data_AF-A0A226DIA3-F1
#
_entry.id   AF-A0A226DIA3-F1
#
_cell.length_a   1.000
_cell.length_b   1.000
_cell.length_c   1.000
_cell.angle_alpha   90.00
_cell.angle_beta   90.00
_cell.angle_gamma   90.00
#
_symmetry.space_group_name_H-M   'P 1'
#
loop_
_entity.id
_entity.type
_entity.pdbx_description
1 polymer ?
#
loop_
_entity_poly.entity_id
_entity_poly.type
_entity_poly.pdbx_seq_one_letter_code
_entity_poly.pdbx_strand_id
1 'polypeptide(L)'
;MITSADSSVHKKTSTMGLKSVIFCIHTILLVGQTISSTIDLSFDPNRIKFYLIASSGFPEEIEYLDILSLQSCSIKRGEPTIFLIHGFATPVNFILANRSLILDFLRIPKFTANFILVNWSGLSGSFLNPVHHPDLVIGNVAKIGDRIADFIKWLDMEGGVDLDNTHLIGISLGAHIAGRAGAKIQQDMGGRKIMRITGLDPAGPPDNLGVPHWKLEKNDANFVDVYRSYIGPNYDDGILHAHVDFIINNGQSEPDCNLVANVLFCNHNLAVSMFLDSMRKPYTACQCSQGELDASSFKLCMAQCPLPVVAGINARNS
;
A
#
# COMPACT_ATOMS: atom_id res chain seq x y z
N MET A 1 51.85 66.39 44.64
CA MET A 1 52.68 66.10 45.81
C MET A 1 52.26 64.75 46.38
N ILE A 2 53.17 63.78 46.28
CA ILE A 2 53.47 62.68 47.23
C ILE A 2 52.25 61.94 47.81
N THR A 3 51.95 60.70 47.42
CA THR A 3 52.57 59.45 47.95
C THR A 3 52.05 58.25 47.09
N SER A 4 52.91 57.54 46.35
CA SER A 4 53.62 56.26 46.66
C SER A 4 52.68 55.06 46.86
N ALA A 5 52.63 54.06 45.95
CA ALA A 5 53.57 52.90 45.80
C ALA A 5 53.64 52.07 47.10
N ASP A 6 53.53 50.74 47.17
CA ASP A 6 54.02 49.62 46.37
C ASP A 6 53.47 48.36 47.14
N SER A 7 53.15 47.17 46.62
CA SER A 7 54.12 46.15 46.23
C SER A 7 53.50 44.74 46.33
N SER A 8 54.06 43.85 45.51
CA SER A 8 54.24 42.41 45.74
C SER A 8 53.07 41.45 45.49
N VAL A 9 53.11 40.94 44.27
CA VAL A 9 52.77 39.57 43.90
C VAL A 9 53.61 38.58 44.71
N HIS A 10 52.98 37.72 45.52
CA HIS A 10 53.48 36.36 45.74
C HIS A 10 52.37 35.36 46.07
N LYS A 11 52.42 34.26 45.31
CA LYS A 11 51.55 33.08 45.32
C LYS A 11 51.34 32.52 46.73
N LYS A 12 50.07 32.33 47.11
CA LYS A 12 49.65 31.20 47.94
C LYS A 12 48.49 30.50 47.24
N THR A 13 48.84 29.37 46.63
CA THR A 13 47.92 28.31 46.21
C THR A 13 47.07 27.89 47.42
N SER A 14 45.76 28.14 47.35
CA SER A 14 44.79 27.45 48.18
C SER A 14 43.71 26.87 47.27
N THR A 15 43.69 25.56 47.29
CA THR A 15 42.70 24.65 46.72
C THR A 15 41.28 25.07 47.08
N MET A 16 40.51 25.51 46.09
CA MET A 16 39.06 25.57 46.20
C MET A 16 38.42 25.01 44.93
N GLY A 17 37.95 23.77 45.03
CA GLY A 17 36.71 23.33 44.40
C GLY A 17 36.72 23.06 42.90
N LEU A 18 37.47 22.06 42.44
CA LEU A 18 37.12 21.28 41.24
C LEU A 18 35.86 20.40 41.49
N LYS A 19 34.83 20.98 42.11
CA LYS A 19 33.52 20.36 42.37
C LYS A 19 32.34 21.15 41.80
N SER A 20 32.57 22.32 41.21
CA SER A 20 31.50 23.12 40.56
C SER A 20 31.56 23.16 39.02
N VAL A 21 32.46 22.40 38.38
CA VAL A 21 32.52 22.30 36.90
C VAL A 21 32.14 20.89 36.39
N ILE A 22 32.06 19.89 37.28
CA ILE A 22 31.63 18.52 36.91
C ILE A 22 30.10 18.37 36.94
N PHE A 23 29.37 19.30 37.54
CA PHE A 23 27.89 19.25 37.59
C PHE A 23 27.18 19.92 36.40
N CYS A 24 27.93 20.48 35.43
CA CYS A 24 27.36 21.00 34.18
C CYS A 24 27.70 20.14 32.94
N ILE A 25 28.45 19.04 33.10
CA ILE A 25 28.78 18.13 31.99
C ILE A 25 28.02 16.80 32.12
N HIS A 26 27.46 16.47 33.29
CA HIS A 26 26.56 15.30 33.45
C HIS A 26 25.08 15.58 33.17
N THR A 27 24.66 16.85 33.07
CA THR A 27 23.29 17.20 32.65
C THR A 27 23.17 17.44 31.14
N ILE A 28 24.29 17.44 30.41
CA ILE A 28 24.32 17.54 28.93
C ILE A 28 24.39 16.14 28.26
N LEU A 29 24.55 15.07 29.05
CA LEU A 29 24.51 13.67 28.57
C LEU A 29 23.14 12.99 28.75
N LEU A 30 22.11 13.71 29.19
CA LEU A 30 20.76 13.19 29.40
C LEU A 30 19.64 13.97 28.67
N VAL A 31 19.99 14.89 27.78
CA VAL A 31 19.04 15.54 26.85
C VAL A 31 19.53 15.40 25.40
N GLY A 32 20.15 14.25 25.10
CA GLY A 32 20.54 13.82 23.76
C GLY A 32 19.63 12.73 23.18
N GLN A 33 18.50 12.42 23.83
CA GLN A 33 17.39 11.71 23.19
C GLN A 33 16.40 12.74 22.68
N THR A 34 16.82 13.57 21.72
CA THR A 34 15.85 14.07 20.76
C THR A 34 15.29 12.84 20.05
N ILE A 35 13.97 12.74 20.07
CA ILE A 35 13.19 11.71 19.42
C ILE A 35 13.48 11.79 17.91
N SER A 36 14.57 11.17 17.48
CA SER A 36 14.75 10.75 16.10
C SER A 36 14.06 9.41 15.97
N SER A 37 12.74 9.40 16.13
CA SER A 37 11.92 8.33 15.56
C SER A 37 11.87 8.55 14.05
N THR A 38 13.03 8.44 13.41
CA THR A 38 13.09 8.06 11.99
C THR A 38 12.37 6.73 11.93
N ILE A 39 11.16 6.70 11.38
CA ILE A 39 10.56 5.46 10.93
C ILE A 39 11.51 4.96 9.85
N ASP A 40 12.51 4.18 10.23
CA ASP A 40 13.49 3.67 9.29
C ASP A 40 12.79 2.67 8.38
N LEU A 41 13.02 2.79 7.08
CA LEU A 41 12.41 1.90 6.09
C LEU A 41 12.97 0.52 6.34
N SER A 42 12.11 -0.41 6.75
CA SER A 42 12.53 -1.78 6.96
C SER A 42 12.63 -2.53 5.66
N PHE A 43 13.54 -3.50 5.62
CA PHE A 43 13.64 -4.51 4.58
C PHE A 43 13.36 -5.92 5.13
N ASP A 44 12.98 -6.03 6.41
CA ASP A 44 12.69 -7.29 7.08
C ASP A 44 11.23 -7.70 6.83
N PRO A 45 10.97 -8.82 6.11
CA PRO A 45 9.61 -9.27 5.82
C PRO A 45 8.84 -9.71 7.07
N ASN A 46 9.51 -9.97 8.21
CA ASN A 46 8.84 -10.33 9.45
C ASN A 46 8.06 -9.17 10.08
N ARG A 47 8.24 -7.94 9.57
CA ARG A 47 7.41 -6.79 9.97
C ARG A 47 6.05 -6.76 9.27
N ILE A 48 5.79 -7.66 8.31
CA ILE A 48 4.50 -7.79 7.64
C ILE A 48 3.55 -8.59 8.53
N LYS A 49 2.37 -8.02 8.82
CA LYS A 49 1.35 -8.60 9.70
C LYS A 49 0.02 -8.80 8.97
N PHE A 50 -0.74 -9.81 9.38
CA PHE A 50 -2.03 -10.18 8.77
C PHE A 50 -3.12 -10.05 9.82
N TYR A 51 -4.04 -9.12 9.61
CA TYR A 51 -5.11 -8.84 10.56
C TYR A 51 -6.47 -9.25 9.98
N LEU A 52 -7.05 -10.32 10.53
CA LEU A 52 -8.45 -10.66 10.29
C LEU A 52 -9.34 -9.61 10.96
N ILE A 53 -10.20 -8.96 10.19
CA ILE A 53 -11.13 -7.99 10.74
C ILE A 53 -12.41 -8.71 11.17
N ALA A 54 -12.53 -8.98 12.47
CA ALA A 54 -13.69 -9.65 13.03
C ALA A 54 -14.96 -8.79 12.93
N SER A 55 -16.14 -9.43 12.97
CA SER A 55 -17.43 -8.73 12.98
C SER A 55 -17.62 -7.79 14.19
N SER A 56 -16.84 -8.00 15.25
CA SER A 56 -16.75 -7.10 16.41
C SER A 56 -16.07 -5.75 16.09
N GLY A 57 -15.38 -5.67 14.95
CA GLY A 57 -14.60 -4.51 14.50
C GLY A 57 -13.20 -4.43 15.10
N PHE A 58 -12.78 -5.41 15.90
CA PHE A 58 -11.40 -5.52 16.40
C PHE A 58 -10.58 -6.45 15.51
N PRO A 59 -9.36 -6.06 15.10
CA PRO A 59 -8.49 -6.93 14.33
C PRO A 59 -7.92 -8.06 15.20
N GLU A 60 -7.96 -9.28 14.67
CA GLU A 60 -7.28 -10.46 15.21
C GLU A 60 -6.04 -10.74 14.34
N GLU A 61 -4.85 -10.81 14.95
CA GLU A 61 -3.65 -11.17 14.18
C GLU A 61 -3.65 -12.68 13.91
N ILE A 62 -3.55 -13.04 12.63
CA ILE A 62 -3.14 -14.39 12.24
C ILE A 62 -1.64 -14.30 12.04
N GLU A 63 -0.89 -14.81 13.01
CA GLU A 63 0.56 -14.79 12.97
C GLU A 63 1.08 -15.63 11.81
N TYR A 64 2.19 -15.19 11.21
CA TYR A 64 2.69 -15.78 9.98
C TYR A 64 3.06 -17.25 10.15
N LEU A 65 2.33 -18.12 9.45
CA LEU A 65 2.49 -19.59 9.48
C LEU A 65 2.34 -20.20 10.88
N ASP A 66 1.58 -19.55 11.76
CA ASP A 66 1.33 -20.05 13.11
C ASP A 66 -0.07 -20.65 13.23
N ILE A 67 -0.12 -21.97 13.43
CA ILE A 67 -1.38 -22.72 13.49
C ILE A 67 -2.25 -22.33 14.69
N LEU A 68 -1.65 -21.88 15.80
CA LEU A 68 -2.39 -21.55 17.02
C LEU A 68 -3.20 -20.26 16.85
N SER A 69 -2.61 -19.23 16.22
CA SER A 69 -3.30 -17.99 15.86
C SER A 69 -4.44 -18.24 14.86
N LEU A 70 -4.22 -19.11 13.86
CA LEU A 70 -5.27 -19.49 12.91
C LEU A 70 -6.43 -20.25 13.58
N GLN A 71 -6.13 -21.16 14.51
CA GLN A 71 -7.15 -21.92 15.24
C GLN A 71 -7.93 -21.09 16.26
N SER A 72 -7.34 -20.02 16.79
CA SER A 72 -7.97 -19.16 17.79
C SER A 72 -8.71 -17.95 17.21
N CYS A 73 -8.43 -17.59 15.95
CA CYS A 73 -9.11 -16.49 15.28
C CYS A 73 -10.54 -16.87 14.81
N SER A 74 -11.32 -15.86 14.46
CA SER A 74 -12.71 -15.96 14.03
C SER A 74 -12.90 -16.19 12.52
N ILE A 75 -11.88 -16.72 11.83
CA ILE A 75 -11.93 -16.97 10.39
C ILE A 75 -13.03 -17.99 10.04
N LYS A 76 -13.84 -17.68 9.03
CA LYS A 76 -14.92 -18.55 8.55
C LYS A 76 -14.41 -19.40 7.41
N ARG A 77 -14.07 -20.66 7.70
CA ARG A 77 -13.58 -21.61 6.69
C ARG A 77 -14.64 -21.86 5.62
N GLY A 78 -14.21 -21.93 4.36
CA GLY A 78 -15.09 -22.12 3.20
C GLY A 78 -15.82 -20.86 2.72
N GLU A 79 -15.75 -19.75 3.46
CA GLU A 79 -16.25 -18.46 3.00
C GLU A 79 -15.22 -17.75 2.10
N PRO A 80 -15.66 -16.89 1.16
CA PRO A 80 -14.77 -16.03 0.40
C PRO A 80 -13.83 -15.25 1.32
N THR A 81 -12.57 -15.10 0.90
CA THR A 81 -11.56 -14.36 1.69
C THR A 81 -10.96 -13.25 0.85
N ILE A 82 -11.06 -12.02 1.35
CA ILE A 82 -10.53 -10.82 0.73
C ILE A 82 -9.29 -10.36 1.50
N PHE A 83 -8.16 -10.25 0.81
CA PHE A 83 -6.97 -9.59 1.34
C PHE A 83 -6.91 -8.16 0.86
N LEU A 84 -6.78 -7.21 1.79
CA LEU A 84 -6.60 -5.79 1.48
C LEU A 84 -5.13 -5.40 1.66
N ILE A 85 -4.49 -4.95 0.59
CA ILE A 85 -3.06 -4.61 0.53
C ILE A 85 -2.94 -3.10 0.26
N HIS A 86 -2.48 -2.34 1.25
CA HIS A 86 -2.34 -0.88 1.14
C HIS A 86 -1.17 -0.47 0.25
N GLY A 87 -1.00 0.86 0.05
CA GLY A 87 0.02 1.46 -0.82
C GLY A 87 1.24 2.03 -0.10
N PHE A 88 2.06 2.76 -0.86
CA PHE A 88 3.26 3.47 -0.38
C PHE A 88 2.91 4.43 0.77
N ALA A 89 3.84 4.51 1.74
CA ALA A 89 3.82 5.39 2.90
C ALA A 89 2.47 5.49 3.62
N THR A 90 1.71 4.38 3.66
CA THR A 90 0.44 4.30 4.37
C THR A 90 0.69 3.81 5.81
N PRO A 91 0.55 4.65 6.84
CA PRO A 91 0.81 4.23 8.20
C PRO A 91 -0.31 3.33 8.73
N VAL A 92 0.04 2.27 9.47
CA VAL A 92 -0.93 1.32 10.05
C VAL A 92 -2.00 1.99 10.90
N ASN A 93 -1.64 3.04 11.65
CA ASN A 93 -2.58 3.79 12.47
C ASN A 93 -3.63 4.50 11.63
N PHE A 94 -3.29 4.97 10.43
CA PHE A 94 -4.26 5.57 9.52
C PHE A 94 -5.21 4.52 8.96
N ILE A 95 -4.72 3.30 8.70
CA ILE A 95 -5.55 2.18 8.21
C ILE A 95 -6.50 1.69 9.31
N LEU A 96 -6.00 1.52 10.54
CA LEU A 96 -6.78 1.03 11.68
C LEU A 96 -7.64 2.11 12.35
N ALA A 97 -7.31 3.41 12.20
CA ALA A 97 -8.11 4.54 12.70
C ALA A 97 -9.15 5.02 11.67
N ASN A 98 -8.84 5.00 10.36
CA ASN A 98 -9.86 5.15 9.31
C ASN A 98 -10.56 3.81 9.07
N ARG A 99 -11.14 3.29 10.14
CA ARG A 99 -12.03 2.14 10.11
C ARG A 99 -13.17 2.36 9.12
N SER A 100 -13.50 3.58 8.69
CA SER A 100 -14.54 3.83 7.69
C SER A 100 -14.36 2.99 6.43
N LEU A 101 -13.16 2.89 5.85
CA LEU A 101 -12.95 2.11 4.62
C LEU A 101 -13.19 0.61 4.84
N ILE A 102 -12.61 0.06 5.90
CA ILE A 102 -12.73 -1.36 6.28
C ILE A 102 -14.14 -1.68 6.79
N LEU A 103 -14.76 -0.79 7.56
CA LEU A 103 -16.14 -0.90 8.02
C LEU A 103 -17.11 -0.75 6.85
N ASP A 104 -16.78 0.05 5.85
CA ASP A 104 -17.59 0.18 4.64
C ASP A 104 -17.61 -1.12 3.85
N PHE A 105 -16.47 -1.83 3.78
CA PHE A 105 -16.42 -3.21 3.30
C PHE A 105 -17.26 -4.17 4.16
N LEU A 106 -17.14 -4.10 5.49
CA LEU A 106 -17.87 -4.98 6.41
C LEU A 106 -19.38 -4.70 6.49
N ARG A 107 -19.83 -3.50 6.14
CA ARG A 107 -21.23 -3.07 6.22
C ARG A 107 -22.04 -3.37 4.96
N ILE A 108 -21.45 -4.04 3.96
CA ILE A 108 -22.15 -4.41 2.73
C ILE A 108 -23.15 -5.52 3.07
N PRO A 109 -24.48 -5.25 3.09
CA PRO A 109 -25.46 -6.13 3.73
C PRO A 109 -25.65 -7.52 3.10
N LYS A 110 -25.04 -7.74 1.92
CA LYS A 110 -25.22 -8.95 1.10
C LYS A 110 -23.92 -9.72 0.85
N PHE A 111 -22.81 -9.30 1.45
CA PHE A 111 -21.50 -9.88 1.18
C PHE A 111 -20.91 -10.46 2.47
N THR A 112 -20.90 -11.79 2.55
CA THR A 112 -20.22 -12.51 3.64
C THR A 112 -18.86 -12.95 3.14
N ALA A 113 -17.81 -12.46 3.78
CA ALA A 113 -16.43 -12.85 3.49
C ALA A 113 -15.56 -12.62 4.73
N ASN A 114 -14.42 -13.31 4.78
CA ASN A 114 -13.33 -12.95 5.66
C ASN A 114 -12.57 -11.76 5.06
N PHE A 115 -12.19 -10.78 5.89
CA PHE A 115 -11.38 -9.65 5.47
C PHE A 115 -10.06 -9.69 6.21
N ILE A 116 -8.95 -9.81 5.47
CA ILE A 116 -7.60 -9.84 6.03
C ILE A 116 -6.86 -8.61 5.55
N LEU A 117 -6.56 -7.68 6.46
CA LEU A 117 -5.70 -6.54 6.19
C LEU A 117 -4.24 -6.99 6.22
N VAL A 118 -3.51 -6.74 5.13
CA VAL A 118 -2.06 -6.94 5.06
C VAL A 118 -1.37 -5.65 5.46
N ASN A 119 -0.84 -5.62 6.68
CA ASN A 119 -0.06 -4.50 7.18
C ASN A 119 1.42 -4.66 6.83
N TRP A 120 1.90 -3.87 5.88
CA TRP A 120 3.30 -3.78 5.49
C TRP A 120 3.88 -2.38 5.73
N SER A 121 3.27 -1.58 6.63
CA SER A 121 3.64 -0.17 6.84
C SER A 121 5.11 0.03 7.27
N GLY A 122 5.73 -0.99 7.88
CA GLY A 122 7.16 -0.95 8.22
C GLY A 122 8.09 -0.97 7.00
N LEU A 123 7.60 -1.42 5.84
CA LEU A 123 8.34 -1.54 4.57
C LEU A 123 7.83 -0.53 3.53
N SER A 124 6.84 0.30 3.87
CA SER A 124 6.18 1.21 2.91
C SER A 124 6.83 2.59 2.79
N GLY A 125 7.86 2.88 3.58
CA GLY A 125 8.43 4.22 3.69
C GLY A 125 7.53 5.18 4.45
N SER A 126 7.86 6.48 4.41
CA SER A 126 7.14 7.55 5.11
C SER A 126 7.16 8.84 4.31
N PHE A 127 6.01 9.52 4.22
CA PHE A 127 5.92 10.86 3.62
C PHE A 127 6.68 11.93 4.42
N LEU A 128 6.96 11.66 5.71
CA LEU A 128 7.64 12.60 6.60
C LEU A 128 9.17 12.52 6.53
N ASN A 129 9.71 11.53 5.81
CA ASN A 129 11.15 11.36 5.70
C ASN A 129 11.58 11.24 4.22
N PRO A 130 12.16 12.32 3.65
CA PRO A 130 12.52 12.41 2.24
C PRO A 130 13.67 11.47 1.82
N VAL A 131 14.31 10.76 2.77
CA VAL A 131 15.33 9.74 2.49
C VAL A 131 14.69 8.41 2.02
N HIS A 132 13.39 8.20 2.24
CA HIS A 132 12.66 7.04 1.69
C HIS A 132 12.31 7.23 0.23
N HIS A 133 13.33 7.23 -0.63
CA HIS A 133 13.16 7.27 -2.07
C HIS A 133 12.22 6.14 -2.52
N PRO A 134 11.25 6.42 -3.42
CA PRO A 134 10.34 5.42 -3.98
C PRO A 134 11.04 4.16 -4.49
N ASP A 135 12.26 4.30 -5.03
CA ASP A 135 13.11 3.20 -5.51
C ASP A 135 13.41 2.15 -4.43
N LEU A 136 13.64 2.58 -3.18
CA LEU A 136 13.94 1.66 -2.08
C LEU A 136 12.69 0.86 -1.66
N VAL A 137 11.52 1.49 -1.68
CA VAL A 137 10.25 0.83 -1.35
C VAL A 137 9.85 -0.13 -2.47
N ILE A 138 10.11 0.25 -3.71
CA ILE A 138 9.95 -0.62 -4.88
C ILE A 138 10.78 -1.90 -4.74
N GLY A 139 12.01 -1.81 -4.23
CA GLY A 139 12.85 -2.97 -3.92
C GLY A 139 12.23 -3.97 -2.93
N ASN A 140 11.22 -3.57 -2.15
CA ASN A 140 10.49 -4.47 -1.25
C ASN A 140 9.29 -5.17 -1.90
N VAL A 141 8.78 -4.72 -3.05
CA VAL A 141 7.54 -5.24 -3.66
C VAL A 141 7.58 -6.75 -3.85
N ALA A 142 8.65 -7.26 -4.47
CA ALA A 142 8.82 -8.69 -4.73
C ALA A 142 8.75 -9.50 -3.42
N LYS A 143 9.48 -9.03 -2.40
CA LYS A 143 9.58 -9.67 -1.09
C LYS A 143 8.26 -9.65 -0.31
N ILE A 144 7.53 -8.53 -0.37
CA ILE A 144 6.21 -8.42 0.28
C ILE A 144 5.22 -9.35 -0.41
N GLY A 145 5.19 -9.35 -1.74
CA GLY A 145 4.36 -10.26 -2.53
C GLY A 145 4.67 -11.72 -2.23
N ASP A 146 5.95 -12.06 -2.08
CA ASP A 146 6.38 -13.42 -1.75
C ASP A 146 5.91 -13.86 -0.37
N ARG A 147 6.01 -12.96 0.62
CA ARG A 147 5.52 -13.20 1.98
C ARG A 147 4.00 -13.43 2.01
N ILE A 148 3.24 -12.65 1.24
CA ILE A 148 1.78 -12.79 1.14
C ILE A 148 1.42 -14.11 0.45
N ALA A 149 2.10 -14.46 -0.64
CA ALA A 149 1.90 -15.73 -1.32
C ALA A 149 2.14 -16.91 -0.37
N ASP A 150 3.27 -16.94 0.34
CA ASP A 150 3.57 -18.02 1.28
C ASP A 150 2.52 -18.14 2.39
N PHE A 151 2.02 -17.01 2.89
CA PHE A 151 0.93 -16.99 3.87
C PHE A 151 -0.39 -17.54 3.31
N ILE A 152 -0.81 -17.12 2.10
CA ILE A 152 -2.05 -17.59 1.47
C ILE A 152 -1.97 -19.08 1.16
N LYS A 153 -0.86 -19.56 0.60
CA LYS A 153 -0.66 -21.00 0.33
C LYS A 153 -0.77 -21.81 1.62
N TRP A 154 -0.18 -21.32 2.70
CA TRP A 154 -0.29 -21.97 4.00
C TRP A 154 -1.72 -21.99 4.54
N LEU A 155 -2.46 -20.88 4.42
CA LEU A 155 -3.87 -20.87 4.78
C LEU A 155 -4.69 -21.86 3.94
N ASP A 156 -4.41 -22.02 2.63
CA ASP A 156 -5.06 -23.02 1.77
C ASP A 156 -4.75 -24.44 2.24
N MET A 157 -3.48 -24.74 2.53
CA MET A 157 -3.04 -26.05 3.02
C MET A 157 -3.64 -26.42 4.39
N GLU A 158 -3.78 -25.45 5.30
CA GLU A 158 -4.37 -25.66 6.63
C GLU A 158 -5.91 -25.59 6.64
N GLY A 159 -6.54 -25.38 5.47
CA GLY A 159 -7.99 -25.25 5.34
C GLY A 159 -8.57 -23.99 5.99
N GLY A 160 -7.74 -22.95 6.16
CA GLY A 160 -8.17 -21.62 6.62
C GLY A 160 -8.85 -20.81 5.50
N VAL A 161 -8.38 -20.95 4.26
CA VAL A 161 -8.95 -20.32 3.06
C VAL A 161 -9.00 -21.31 1.90
N ASP A 162 -9.64 -20.92 0.80
CA ASP A 162 -9.62 -21.64 -0.47
C ASP A 162 -9.14 -20.67 -1.56
N LEU A 163 -8.11 -21.05 -2.31
CA LEU A 163 -7.60 -20.23 -3.43
C LEU A 163 -8.68 -19.86 -4.45
N ASP A 164 -9.61 -20.77 -4.72
CA ASP A 164 -10.71 -20.56 -5.68
C ASP A 164 -11.77 -19.59 -5.14
N ASN A 165 -11.69 -19.22 -3.87
CA ASN A 165 -12.53 -18.21 -3.22
C ASN A 165 -11.72 -17.06 -2.61
N THR A 166 -10.47 -16.88 -3.06
CA THR A 166 -9.57 -15.83 -2.59
C THR A 166 -9.50 -14.65 -3.57
N HIS A 167 -9.66 -13.43 -3.03
CA HIS A 167 -9.58 -12.16 -3.77
C HIS A 167 -8.54 -11.24 -3.12
N LEU A 168 -7.54 -10.79 -3.90
CA LEU A 168 -6.62 -9.76 -3.45
C LEU A 168 -7.04 -8.39 -3.99
N ILE A 169 -7.15 -7.40 -3.11
CA ILE A 169 -7.40 -6.00 -3.47
C ILE A 169 -6.15 -5.21 -3.10
N GLY A 170 -5.44 -4.71 -4.10
CA GLY A 170 -4.23 -3.93 -3.91
C GLY A 170 -4.42 -2.48 -4.31
N ILE A 171 -4.04 -1.54 -3.43
CA ILE A 171 -4.11 -0.10 -3.68
C ILE A 171 -2.72 0.41 -4.02
N SER A 172 -2.58 1.22 -5.08
CA SER A 172 -1.27 1.80 -5.45
C SER A 172 -0.23 0.71 -5.74
N LEU A 173 0.95 0.81 -5.13
CA LEU A 173 1.97 -0.24 -5.08
C LEU A 173 1.45 -1.59 -4.57
N GLY A 174 0.40 -1.59 -3.73
CA GLY A 174 -0.28 -2.79 -3.26
C GLY A 174 -0.87 -3.64 -4.39
N ALA A 175 -1.27 -3.04 -5.52
CA ALA A 175 -1.76 -3.77 -6.69
C ALA A 175 -0.67 -4.66 -7.30
N HIS A 176 0.56 -4.16 -7.35
CA HIS A 176 1.71 -4.90 -7.82
C HIS A 176 2.18 -5.97 -6.84
N ILE A 177 2.11 -5.67 -5.54
CA ILE A 177 2.33 -6.67 -4.48
C ILE A 177 1.33 -7.83 -4.63
N ALA A 178 0.06 -7.55 -4.93
CA ALA A 178 -0.95 -8.57 -5.19
C ALA A 178 -0.63 -9.40 -6.45
N GLY A 179 -0.22 -8.74 -7.54
CA GLY A 179 0.22 -9.41 -8.77
C GLY A 179 1.37 -10.38 -8.53
N ARG A 180 2.42 -9.90 -7.83
CA ARG A 180 3.55 -10.75 -7.43
C ARG A 180 3.11 -11.95 -6.59
N ALA A 181 2.21 -11.74 -5.63
CA ALA A 181 1.71 -12.83 -4.80
C ALA A 181 0.97 -13.90 -5.65
N GLY A 182 0.10 -13.46 -6.56
CA GLY A 182 -0.60 -14.33 -7.51
C GLY A 182 0.35 -15.13 -8.40
N ALA A 183 1.33 -14.46 -9.00
CA ALA A 183 2.35 -15.10 -9.85
C ALA A 183 3.15 -16.18 -9.08
N LYS A 184 3.55 -15.91 -7.83
CA LYS A 184 4.25 -16.90 -7.01
C LYS A 184 3.36 -18.06 -6.60
N ILE A 185 2.10 -17.82 -6.24
CA ILE A 185 1.13 -18.91 -5.97
C ILE A 185 1.02 -19.83 -7.18
N GLN A 186 0.87 -19.25 -8.38
CA GLN A 186 0.82 -20.00 -9.62
C GLN A 186 2.08 -20.83 -9.85
N GLN A 187 3.26 -20.23 -9.66
CA GLN A 187 4.55 -20.91 -9.81
C GLN A 187 4.69 -22.08 -8.83
N ASP A 188 4.35 -21.88 -7.56
CA ASP A 188 4.62 -22.85 -6.49
C ASP A 188 3.55 -23.95 -6.38
N MET A 189 2.33 -23.70 -6.86
CA MET A 189 1.18 -24.62 -6.72
C MET A 189 0.75 -25.26 -8.04
N GLY A 190 1.72 -25.53 -8.93
CA GLY A 190 1.49 -26.29 -10.16
C GLY A 190 0.54 -25.62 -11.15
N GLY A 191 0.52 -24.28 -11.18
CA GLY A 191 -0.35 -23.52 -12.06
C GLY A 191 -1.71 -23.13 -11.47
N ARG A 192 -2.04 -23.54 -10.24
CA ARG A 192 -3.24 -23.06 -9.53
C ARG A 192 -3.16 -21.55 -9.32
N LYS A 193 -4.25 -20.83 -9.60
CA LYS A 193 -4.33 -19.38 -9.43
C LYS A 193 -5.35 -19.03 -8.36
N ILE A 194 -5.15 -17.91 -7.69
CA ILE A 194 -6.22 -17.27 -6.92
C ILE A 194 -7.35 -16.82 -7.85
N MET A 195 -8.56 -16.72 -7.31
CA MET A 195 -9.74 -16.39 -8.10
C MET A 195 -9.68 -14.99 -8.70
N ARG A 196 -9.32 -13.97 -7.91
CA ARG A 196 -9.36 -12.58 -8.38
C ARG A 196 -8.25 -11.71 -7.81
N ILE A 197 -7.74 -10.80 -8.63
CA ILE A 197 -7.01 -9.62 -8.17
C ILE A 197 -7.73 -8.37 -8.66
N THR A 198 -7.97 -7.42 -7.76
CA THR A 198 -8.38 -6.06 -8.14
C THR A 198 -7.25 -5.07 -7.83
N GLY A 199 -6.79 -4.36 -8.85
CA GLY A 199 -5.84 -3.25 -8.70
C GLY A 199 -6.56 -1.91 -8.63
N LEU A 200 -6.45 -1.20 -7.52
CA LEU A 200 -7.03 0.13 -7.33
C LEU A 200 -5.92 1.17 -7.53
N ASP A 201 -5.99 1.83 -8.69
CA ASP A 201 -5.05 2.81 -9.22
C ASP A 201 -3.58 2.36 -9.08
N PRO A 202 -3.17 1.27 -9.77
CA PRO A 202 -1.80 0.74 -9.64
C PRO A 202 -0.75 1.80 -9.91
N ALA A 203 0.28 1.86 -9.08
CA ALA A 203 1.35 2.86 -9.22
C ALA A 203 2.03 2.74 -10.60
N GLY A 204 2.26 3.87 -11.27
CA GLY A 204 2.99 3.88 -12.53
C GLY A 204 4.42 3.33 -12.37
N PRO A 205 5.01 2.74 -13.43
CA PRO A 205 6.42 2.40 -13.41
C PRO A 205 7.24 3.68 -13.20
N PRO A 206 8.32 3.64 -12.41
CA PRO A 206 9.23 4.77 -12.32
C PRO A 206 9.82 5.09 -13.70
N ASP A 207 9.85 6.37 -14.07
CA ASP A 207 10.27 6.85 -15.40
C ASP A 207 11.65 6.33 -15.84
N ASN A 208 12.50 5.93 -14.89
CA ASN A 208 13.89 5.48 -15.07
C ASN A 208 14.10 3.96 -14.96
N LEU A 209 13.10 3.16 -14.60
CA LEU A 209 13.27 1.73 -14.30
C LEU A 209 12.58 0.78 -15.29
N GLY A 210 11.88 1.31 -16.28
CA GLY A 210 11.11 0.51 -17.25
C GLY A 210 9.97 -0.27 -16.59
N VAL A 211 9.35 -1.18 -17.34
CA VAL A 211 8.27 -2.01 -16.81
C VAL A 211 8.84 -3.09 -15.88
N PRO A 212 8.46 -3.10 -14.60
CA PRO A 212 9.01 -4.07 -13.66
C PRO A 212 8.44 -5.47 -13.86
N HIS A 213 9.24 -6.50 -13.61
CA HIS A 213 8.81 -7.91 -13.66
C HIS A 213 7.75 -8.28 -12.60
N TRP A 214 7.54 -7.42 -11.60
CA TRP A 214 6.53 -7.55 -10.57
C TRP A 214 5.26 -6.73 -10.87
N LYS A 215 5.15 -6.14 -12.07
CA LYS A 215 3.94 -5.44 -12.51
C LYS A 215 2.74 -6.40 -12.42
N LEU A 216 1.57 -5.84 -12.12
CA LEU A 216 0.32 -6.57 -12.13
C LEU A 216 -0.06 -6.91 -13.58
N GLU A 217 -0.32 -8.17 -13.86
CA GLU A 217 -0.69 -8.68 -15.18
C GLU A 217 -1.92 -9.59 -15.12
N LYS A 218 -2.63 -9.74 -16.24
CA LYS A 218 -3.82 -10.60 -16.36
C LYS A 218 -3.57 -12.03 -15.89
N ASN A 219 -2.35 -12.53 -16.06
CA ASN A 219 -2.05 -13.92 -15.74
C ASN A 219 -1.87 -14.17 -14.23
N ASP A 220 -1.78 -13.14 -13.40
CA ASP A 220 -1.52 -13.28 -11.96
C ASP A 220 -2.70 -13.89 -11.18
N ALA A 221 -3.89 -13.95 -11.77
CA ALA A 221 -5.09 -14.60 -11.22
C ALA A 221 -5.99 -15.19 -12.31
N ASN A 222 -7.07 -15.88 -11.92
CA ASN A 222 -8.11 -16.31 -12.86
C ASN A 222 -8.85 -15.10 -13.48
N PHE A 223 -9.04 -14.04 -12.70
CA PHE A 223 -9.57 -12.77 -13.17
C PHE A 223 -8.81 -11.60 -12.54
N VAL A 224 -8.51 -10.59 -13.35
CA VAL A 224 -7.76 -9.40 -12.91
C VAL A 224 -8.49 -8.20 -13.46
N ASP A 225 -8.97 -7.34 -12.57
CA ASP A 225 -9.61 -6.08 -12.93
C ASP A 225 -8.89 -4.90 -12.29
N VAL A 226 -8.75 -3.80 -13.03
CA VAL A 226 -8.02 -2.63 -12.55
C VAL A 226 -8.90 -1.40 -12.66
N TYR A 227 -8.91 -0.55 -11.64
CA TYR A 227 -9.61 0.74 -11.63
C TYR A 227 -8.58 1.85 -11.68
N ARG A 228 -8.57 2.63 -12.74
CA ARG A 228 -7.64 3.74 -12.95
C ARG A 228 -8.39 5.04 -12.85
N SER A 229 -8.00 5.87 -11.90
CA SER A 229 -8.50 7.23 -11.80
C SER A 229 -7.65 8.22 -12.59
N TYR A 230 -6.39 7.85 -12.89
CA TYR A 230 -5.51 8.64 -13.72
C TYR A 230 -4.66 7.76 -14.63
N ILE A 231 -4.64 8.06 -15.94
CA ILE A 231 -3.84 7.30 -16.92
C ILE A 231 -2.74 8.14 -17.59
N GLY A 232 -2.68 9.44 -17.29
CA GLY A 232 -1.69 10.36 -17.83
C GLY A 232 -1.81 10.63 -19.35
N PRO A 233 -1.03 11.58 -19.89
CA PRO A 233 -1.08 11.94 -21.32
C PRO A 233 -0.35 10.95 -22.23
N ASN A 234 0.55 10.14 -21.68
CA ASN A 234 1.32 9.12 -22.42
C ASN A 234 0.78 7.74 -22.05
N TYR A 235 -0.45 7.47 -22.49
CA TYR A 235 -1.02 6.13 -22.46
C TYR A 235 -0.16 5.22 -23.35
N ASP A 236 0.80 4.53 -22.75
CA ASP A 236 1.65 3.59 -23.46
C ASP A 236 1.02 2.19 -23.43
N ASP A 237 1.30 1.39 -24.45
CA ASP A 237 0.76 0.03 -24.68
C ASP A 237 1.07 -0.98 -23.53
N GLY A 238 1.90 -0.55 -22.58
CA GLY A 238 2.42 -1.29 -21.43
C GLY A 238 1.63 -1.15 -20.13
N ILE A 239 0.56 -0.34 -20.07
CA ILE A 239 -0.14 -0.03 -18.81
C ILE A 239 -1.43 -0.86 -18.62
N LEU A 240 -2.21 -1.15 -19.68
CA LEU A 240 -3.44 -1.95 -19.59
C LEU A 240 -3.19 -3.44 -19.80
N HIS A 241 -2.88 -4.13 -18.72
CA HIS A 241 -2.53 -5.55 -18.74
C HIS A 241 -3.50 -6.44 -17.97
N ALA A 242 -4.62 -5.90 -17.48
CA ALA A 242 -5.62 -6.68 -16.78
C ALA A 242 -6.53 -7.43 -17.79
N HIS A 243 -7.43 -8.27 -17.27
CA HIS A 243 -8.53 -8.78 -18.09
C HIS A 243 -9.49 -7.62 -18.44
N VAL A 244 -9.72 -6.73 -17.47
CA VAL A 244 -10.49 -5.50 -17.65
C VAL A 244 -9.79 -4.35 -16.93
N ASP A 245 -9.56 -3.25 -17.63
CA ASP A 245 -9.05 -2.00 -17.08
C ASP A 245 -10.19 -0.96 -17.13
N PHE A 246 -10.80 -0.65 -15.99
CA PHE A 246 -11.76 0.42 -15.83
C PHE A 246 -11.05 1.78 -15.74
N ILE A 247 -11.35 2.68 -16.66
CA ILE A 247 -10.88 4.06 -16.70
C ILE A 247 -12.03 4.95 -16.20
N ILE A 248 -11.85 5.50 -15.00
CA ILE A 248 -12.83 6.34 -14.34
C ILE A 248 -12.69 7.76 -14.87
N ASN A 249 -13.81 8.41 -15.23
CA ASN A 249 -13.86 9.81 -15.66
C ASN A 249 -12.78 10.16 -16.69
N ASN A 250 -12.59 9.27 -17.67
CA ASN A 250 -11.64 9.42 -18.77
C ASN A 250 -10.17 9.45 -18.34
N GLY A 251 -9.87 9.03 -17.11
CA GLY A 251 -8.52 9.03 -16.55
C GLY A 251 -7.91 10.43 -16.41
N GLN A 252 -8.77 11.46 -16.38
CA GLN A 252 -8.39 12.84 -16.14
C GLN A 252 -8.55 13.20 -14.65
N SER A 253 -7.79 14.20 -14.20
CA SER A 253 -7.92 14.69 -12.82
C SER A 253 -9.32 15.24 -12.57
N GLU A 254 -9.90 14.88 -11.41
CA GLU A 254 -11.19 15.44 -10.99
C GLU A 254 -11.12 16.97 -10.82
N PRO A 255 -12.17 17.71 -11.23
CA PRO A 255 -12.21 19.17 -11.11
C PRO A 255 -12.12 19.73 -9.68
N ASP A 256 -12.41 18.91 -8.66
CA ASP A 256 -12.32 19.31 -7.25
C ASP A 256 -10.95 19.00 -6.61
N CYS A 257 -10.06 18.28 -7.31
CA CYS A 257 -8.71 17.97 -6.84
C CYS A 257 -7.71 19.07 -7.27
N ASN A 258 -7.82 20.29 -6.75
CA ASN A 258 -7.18 21.51 -7.30
C ASN A 258 -5.79 21.91 -6.75
N LEU A 259 -5.17 21.12 -5.87
CA LEU A 259 -3.81 21.39 -5.34
C LEU A 259 -2.90 20.20 -5.66
N VAL A 260 -1.64 20.41 -6.05
CA VAL A 260 -0.71 19.32 -6.44
C VAL A 260 -0.60 18.20 -5.39
N ALA A 261 -0.63 18.55 -4.10
CA ALA A 261 -0.71 17.57 -3.00
C ALA A 261 -2.10 16.92 -2.86
N ASN A 262 -3.19 17.61 -3.24
CA ASN A 262 -4.52 17.01 -3.35
C ASN A 262 -4.63 16.10 -4.57
N VAL A 263 -4.11 16.44 -5.75
CA VAL A 263 -4.24 15.64 -7.00
C VAL A 263 -3.77 14.20 -6.80
N LEU A 264 -2.60 14.00 -6.16
CA LEU A 264 -2.00 12.67 -5.99
C LEU A 264 -2.75 11.78 -4.98
N PHE A 265 -3.43 12.35 -3.99
CA PHE A 265 -4.20 11.60 -2.99
C PHE A 265 -5.69 11.55 -3.31
N CYS A 266 -6.25 12.62 -3.86
CA CYS A 266 -7.66 12.80 -4.19
C CYS A 266 -8.06 11.94 -5.40
N ASN A 267 -7.32 12.02 -6.51
CA ASN A 267 -7.57 11.13 -7.67
C ASN A 267 -7.24 9.69 -7.31
N HIS A 268 -6.14 9.43 -6.59
CA HIS A 268 -5.76 8.08 -6.20
C HIS A 268 -6.82 7.37 -5.32
N ASN A 269 -7.50 8.14 -4.46
CA ASN A 269 -8.64 7.65 -3.67
C ASN A 269 -9.96 7.52 -4.46
N LEU A 270 -10.07 8.11 -5.66
CA LEU A 270 -11.27 7.96 -6.50
C LEU A 270 -11.48 6.50 -6.90
N ALA A 271 -10.42 5.79 -7.30
CA ALA A 271 -10.51 4.37 -7.65
C ALA A 271 -11.03 3.52 -6.48
N VAL A 272 -10.55 3.82 -5.26
CA VAL A 272 -11.02 3.17 -4.04
C VAL A 272 -12.49 3.49 -3.75
N SER A 273 -12.85 4.77 -3.80
CA SER A 273 -14.21 5.24 -3.52
C SER A 273 -15.22 4.67 -4.51
N MET A 274 -14.85 4.65 -5.79
CA MET A 274 -15.65 4.09 -6.87
C MET A 274 -15.86 2.59 -6.69
N PHE A 275 -14.78 1.84 -6.41
CA PHE A 275 -14.88 0.41 -6.14
C PHE A 275 -15.80 0.12 -4.94
N LEU A 276 -15.65 0.87 -3.85
CA LEU A 276 -16.53 0.75 -2.68
C LEU A 276 -17.99 1.04 -3.01
N ASP A 277 -18.27 2.10 -3.75
CA ASP A 277 -19.64 2.45 -4.12
C ASP A 277 -20.25 1.44 -5.10
N SER A 278 -19.41 0.81 -5.95
CA SER A 278 -19.84 -0.22 -6.90
C SER A 278 -20.37 -1.49 -6.23
N MET A 279 -19.99 -1.75 -4.98
CA MET A 279 -20.54 -2.85 -4.20
C MET A 279 -21.95 -2.55 -3.65
N ARG A 280 -22.37 -1.28 -3.66
CA ARG A 280 -23.69 -0.84 -3.19
C ARG A 280 -24.66 -0.57 -4.32
N LYS A 281 -24.16 -0.10 -5.47
CA LYS A 281 -24.96 0.20 -6.66
C LYS A 281 -24.21 -0.18 -7.94
N PRO A 282 -24.93 -0.58 -9.00
CA PRO A 282 -24.29 -0.94 -10.25
C PRO A 282 -23.71 0.30 -10.95
N TYR A 283 -22.54 0.11 -11.55
CA TYR A 283 -21.98 1.02 -12.53
C TYR A 283 -21.86 0.30 -13.86
N THR A 284 -22.38 0.91 -14.92
CA THR A 284 -22.24 0.37 -16.28
C THR A 284 -20.98 0.95 -16.89
N ALA A 285 -20.12 0.08 -17.43
CA ALA A 285 -18.95 0.51 -18.17
C ALA A 285 -19.12 0.29 -19.67
N CYS A 286 -18.61 1.22 -20.47
CA CYS A 286 -18.59 1.09 -21.93
C CYS A 286 -17.30 0.42 -22.38
N GLN A 287 -17.41 -0.63 -23.20
CA GLN A 287 -16.25 -1.31 -23.75
C GLN A 287 -15.60 -0.47 -24.84
N CYS A 288 -14.28 -0.27 -24.75
CA CYS A 288 -13.48 0.37 -25.78
C CYS A 288 -12.31 -0.53 -26.19
N SER A 289 -12.00 -0.54 -27.48
CA SER A 289 -10.84 -1.24 -28.01
C SER A 289 -9.54 -0.54 -27.58
N GLN A 290 -8.43 -1.28 -27.57
CA GLN A 290 -7.12 -0.71 -27.20
C GLN A 290 -6.79 0.57 -28.00
N GLY A 291 -7.05 0.60 -29.30
CA GLY A 291 -6.79 1.78 -30.14
C GLY A 291 -7.74 2.94 -29.91
N GLU A 292 -8.93 2.70 -29.35
CA GLU A 292 -9.82 3.76 -28.90
C GLU A 292 -9.38 4.36 -27.55
N LEU A 293 -8.46 3.71 -26.83
CA LEU A 293 -7.93 4.23 -25.58
C LEU A 293 -6.73 5.16 -25.78
N ASP A 294 -6.18 5.23 -26.98
CA ASP A 294 -5.14 6.20 -27.35
C ASP A 294 -5.66 7.63 -27.24
N ALA A 295 -4.82 8.55 -26.74
CA ALA A 295 -5.22 9.94 -26.47
C ALA A 295 -5.84 10.65 -27.70
N SER A 296 -5.40 10.33 -28.91
CA SER A 296 -5.89 10.90 -30.17
C SER A 296 -7.26 10.35 -30.61
N SER A 297 -7.60 9.13 -30.17
CA SER A 297 -8.78 8.36 -30.55
C SER A 297 -9.82 8.26 -29.44
N PHE A 298 -9.46 8.65 -28.21
CA PHE A 298 -10.31 8.55 -27.01
C PHE A 298 -11.69 9.19 -27.14
N LYS A 299 -11.81 10.24 -27.95
CA LYS A 299 -13.10 10.85 -28.32
C LYS A 299 -14.11 9.88 -28.96
N LEU A 300 -13.64 8.83 -29.65
CA LEU A 300 -14.48 7.81 -30.28
C LEU A 300 -15.14 6.92 -29.23
N CYS A 301 -14.38 6.53 -28.21
CA CYS A 301 -14.86 5.81 -27.03
C CYS A 301 -15.89 6.65 -26.25
N MET A 302 -15.58 7.93 -25.99
CA MET A 302 -16.49 8.84 -25.29
C MET A 302 -17.81 9.10 -26.05
N ALA A 303 -17.77 9.21 -27.37
CA ALA A 303 -18.97 9.44 -28.17
C ALA A 303 -19.98 8.27 -28.07
N GLN A 304 -19.51 7.07 -27.76
CA GLN A 304 -20.33 5.88 -27.56
C GLN A 304 -20.82 5.75 -26.10
N CYS A 305 -20.33 6.58 -25.18
CA CYS A 305 -20.55 6.44 -23.74
C CYS A 305 -20.99 7.75 -23.06
N PRO A 306 -22.30 8.04 -22.98
CA PRO A 306 -22.81 9.30 -22.43
C PRO A 306 -22.75 9.41 -20.90
N LEU A 307 -22.36 8.36 -20.17
CA LEU A 307 -22.30 8.30 -18.69
C LEU A 307 -21.01 7.58 -18.27
N PRO A 308 -19.91 8.27 -17.91
CA PRO A 308 -18.60 7.62 -17.93
C PRO A 308 -18.33 6.71 -16.73
N VAL A 309 -18.17 5.42 -17.03
CA VAL A 309 -17.09 4.55 -16.55
C VAL A 309 -16.66 3.78 -17.79
N VAL A 310 -15.39 3.81 -18.17
CA VAL A 310 -14.93 3.19 -19.43
C VAL A 310 -14.22 1.89 -19.11
N ALA A 311 -14.40 0.83 -19.89
CA ALA A 311 -13.71 -0.45 -19.72
C ALA A 311 -12.84 -0.75 -20.95
N GLY A 312 -11.52 -0.82 -20.73
CA GLY A 312 -10.55 -1.34 -21.69
C GLY A 312 -10.38 -2.84 -21.54
N ILE A 313 -10.36 -3.58 -22.65
CA ILE A 313 -10.10 -5.02 -22.64
C ILE A 313 -8.79 -5.28 -23.38
N ASN A 314 -7.89 -6.02 -22.73
CA ASN A 314 -6.65 -6.49 -23.36
C ASN A 314 -6.94 -7.68 -24.29
N ALA A 315 -7.40 -7.37 -25.50
CA ALA A 315 -7.60 -8.35 -26.57
C ALA A 315 -6.29 -8.70 -27.28
N ARG A 316 -5.27 -9.19 -26.56
CA ARG A 316 -4.17 -9.93 -27.21
C ARG A 316 -4.61 -11.38 -27.35
N ASN A 317 -5.10 -11.71 -28.55
CA ASN A 317 -5.50 -13.02 -29.08
C ASN A 317 -5.42 -14.19 -28.07
N SER A 318 -6.59 -14.63 -27.61
CA SER A 318 -6.82 -15.96 -27.03
C SER A 318 -6.38 -17.07 -27.98
#